data_AF-A0A6J0LV51-F1
#
_entry.id   AF-A0A6J0LV51-F1
#
_cell.length_a   1.000
_cell.length_b   1.000
_cell.length_c   1.000
_cell.angle_alpha   90.00
_cell.angle_beta   90.00
_cell.angle_gamma   90.00
#
_symmetry.space_group_name_H-M   'P 1'
#
loop_
_entity.id
_entity.type
_entity.pdbx_description
1 polymer ?
#
loop_
_entity_poly.entity_id
_entity_poly.type
_entity_poly.pdbx_seq_one_letter_code
_entity_poly.pdbx_strand_id
1 'polypeptide(L)'
;MSRTTRRSEKLRLQCIQVIEELQDEIKLLQITNEKLNGVGLDDMSSTELASLRSMLDEGFRIVDKQTDQAHEDLTVKQIVEYDLMGGMDWIRRLEKEDLAYQSLLAGRRRALRNKAREFRLSPPETQPWRSNDPERLKTDIDSLKIEKERLRVFNQRMIGKELDGMGYLELTVFSFEISGAIMKVEGMMKIKRAEEMEKTKRPRPTVNKELISLGQI
;
A
#
# COMPACT_ATOMS: atom_id res chain seq x y z
N MET A 1 -5.60 11.69 -46.83
CA MET A 1 -6.40 11.51 -45.60
C MET A 1 -7.04 10.13 -45.66
N SER A 2 -6.54 9.18 -44.88
CA SER A 2 -7.02 7.80 -44.84
C SER A 2 -8.40 7.76 -44.19
N ARG A 3 -9.43 7.28 -44.91
CA ARG A 3 -10.77 7.10 -44.35
C ARG A 3 -10.73 5.96 -43.32
N THR A 4 -10.72 6.30 -42.03
CA THR A 4 -11.04 5.33 -40.97
C THR A 4 -12.47 4.83 -41.18
N THR A 5 -12.66 3.51 -41.10
CA THR A 5 -14.00 2.92 -41.26
C THR A 5 -14.80 3.14 -39.99
N ARG A 6 -16.12 3.35 -40.07
CA ARG A 6 -17.02 3.50 -38.90
C ARG A 6 -16.83 2.39 -37.84
N ARG A 7 -16.45 1.19 -38.27
CA ARG A 7 -16.12 0.04 -37.42
C ARG A 7 -14.82 0.23 -36.63
N SER A 8 -13.75 0.75 -37.24
CA SER A 8 -12.47 0.97 -36.55
C SER A 8 -12.56 2.11 -35.53
N GLU A 9 -13.33 3.16 -35.83
CA GLU A 9 -13.58 4.25 -34.88
C GLU A 9 -14.40 3.77 -33.68
N LYS A 10 -15.42 2.94 -33.89
CA LYS A 10 -16.19 2.33 -32.80
C LYS A 10 -15.32 1.47 -31.88
N LEU A 11 -14.44 0.64 -32.45
CA LEU A 11 -13.50 -0.19 -31.67
C LEU A 11 -12.54 0.68 -30.85
N ARG A 12 -11.98 1.74 -31.46
CA ARG A 12 -11.09 2.68 -30.76
C ARG A 12 -11.78 3.32 -29.55
N LEU A 13 -13.01 3.81 -29.73
CA LEU A 13 -13.79 4.42 -28.65
C LEU A 13 -14.10 3.42 -27.52
N GLN A 14 -14.40 2.17 -27.87
CA GLN A 14 -14.60 1.10 -26.88
C GLN A 14 -13.32 0.84 -26.07
N CYS A 15 -12.15 0.78 -26.71
CA CYS A 15 -10.89 0.61 -26.00
C CYS A 15 -10.60 1.77 -25.05
N ILE A 16 -10.85 3.01 -25.49
CA ILE A 16 -10.66 4.21 -24.65
C ILE A 16 -11.57 4.13 -23.42
N GLN A 17 -12.84 3.77 -23.59
CA GLN A 17 -13.77 3.63 -22.47
C GLN A 17 -13.28 2.58 -21.46
N VAL A 18 -12.82 1.41 -21.92
CA VAL A 18 -12.29 0.36 -21.04
C VAL A 18 -11.04 0.84 -20.29
N ILE A 19 -10.17 1.63 -20.94
CA ILE A 19 -8.99 2.22 -20.29
C ILE A 19 -9.43 3.19 -19.18
N GLU A 20 -10.41 4.05 -19.43
CA GLU A 20 -10.91 5.01 -18.45
C GLU A 20 -11.52 4.30 -17.24
N GLU A 21 -12.34 3.26 -17.47
CA GLU A 21 -12.91 2.42 -16.40
C GLU A 21 -11.82 1.73 -15.55
N LEU A 22 -10.84 1.10 -16.21
CA LEU A 22 -9.70 0.46 -15.52
C LEU A 22 -8.87 1.46 -14.72
N GLN A 23 -8.63 2.65 -15.27
CA GLN A 23 -7.89 3.70 -14.58
C GLN A 23 -8.61 4.14 -13.31
N ASP A 24 -9.93 4.27 -13.32
CA ASP A 24 -10.71 4.66 -12.14
C ASP A 24 -10.69 3.58 -11.06
N GLU A 25 -10.84 2.31 -11.43
CA GLU A 25 -10.69 1.19 -10.49
C GLU A 25 -9.28 1.12 -9.89
N ILE A 26 -8.24 1.30 -10.73
CA ILE A 26 -6.84 1.32 -10.29
C ILE A 26 -6.60 2.48 -9.32
N LYS A 27 -7.15 3.68 -9.57
CA LYS A 27 -7.03 4.82 -8.64
C LYS A 27 -7.58 4.47 -7.27
N LEU A 28 -8.74 3.81 -7.19
CA LEU A 28 -9.31 3.36 -5.91
C LEU A 28 -8.38 2.37 -5.21
N LEU A 29 -7.88 1.38 -5.94
CA LEU A 29 -6.94 0.40 -5.40
C LEU A 29 -5.63 1.04 -4.93
N GLN A 30 -5.10 2.04 -5.65
CA GLN A 30 -3.92 2.81 -5.26
C GLN A 30 -4.16 3.59 -3.96
N ILE A 31 -5.30 4.24 -3.80
CA ILE A 31 -5.66 4.96 -2.56
C ILE A 31 -5.73 3.98 -1.38
N THR A 32 -6.40 2.84 -1.56
CA THR A 32 -6.44 1.80 -0.53
C THR A 32 -5.04 1.27 -0.21
N ASN A 33 -4.22 1.07 -1.23
CA ASN A 33 -2.84 0.61 -1.10
C ASN A 33 -1.97 1.60 -0.32
N GLU A 34 -2.11 2.89 -0.58
CA GLU A 34 -1.45 3.97 0.17
C GLU A 34 -1.83 3.92 1.65
N LYS A 35 -3.13 3.85 1.96
CA LYS A 35 -3.63 3.77 3.34
C LYS A 35 -3.10 2.53 4.07
N LEU A 36 -3.18 1.36 3.43
CA LEU A 36 -2.64 0.11 3.99
C LEU A 36 -1.12 0.15 4.23
N ASN A 37 -0.39 1.03 3.55
CA ASN A 37 1.05 1.27 3.77
C ASN A 37 1.35 2.44 4.73
N GLY A 38 0.30 2.99 5.36
CA GLY A 38 0.37 4.11 6.29
C GLY A 38 0.71 5.45 5.62
N VAL A 39 0.27 5.67 4.38
CA VAL A 39 0.43 6.92 3.63
C VAL A 39 -0.93 7.58 3.41
N GLY A 40 -0.99 8.92 3.42
CA GLY A 40 -2.23 9.67 3.18
C GLY A 40 -3.24 9.51 4.32
N LEU A 41 -2.75 9.46 5.56
CA LEU A 41 -3.56 9.23 6.76
C LEU A 41 -4.14 10.52 7.36
N ASP A 42 -3.65 11.69 6.93
CA ASP A 42 -3.94 13.00 7.52
C ASP A 42 -5.44 13.30 7.52
N ASP A 43 -6.13 12.97 6.43
CA ASP A 43 -7.55 13.25 6.24
C ASP A 43 -8.48 12.20 6.89
N MET A 44 -7.95 11.08 7.40
CA MET A 44 -8.78 10.00 7.95
C MET A 44 -9.30 10.36 9.35
N SER A 45 -10.56 10.11 9.66
CA SER A 45 -11.07 10.27 11.02
C SER A 45 -10.45 9.29 12.02
N SER A 46 -10.58 9.58 13.33
CA SER A 46 -10.11 8.71 14.42
C SER A 46 -10.71 7.30 14.34
N THR A 47 -11.97 7.16 13.90
CA THR A 47 -12.65 5.87 13.70
C THR A 47 -12.15 5.13 12.46
N GLU A 48 -11.88 5.83 11.36
CA GLU A 48 -11.28 5.23 10.17
C GLU A 48 -9.86 4.71 10.44
N LEU A 49 -9.05 5.45 11.20
CA LEU A 49 -7.72 4.99 11.61
C LEU A 49 -7.79 3.77 12.52
N ALA A 50 -8.73 3.75 13.48
CA ALA A 50 -8.94 2.58 14.33
C ALA A 50 -9.34 1.34 13.52
N SER A 51 -10.22 1.52 12.53
CA SER A 51 -10.65 0.44 11.63
C SER A 51 -9.49 -0.07 10.77
N LEU A 52 -8.71 0.85 10.17
CA LEU A 52 -7.51 0.52 9.41
C LEU A 52 -6.50 -0.23 10.27
N ARG A 53 -6.29 0.23 11.51
CA ARG A 53 -5.40 -0.41 12.46
C ARG A 53 -5.83 -1.84 12.75
N SER A 54 -7.10 -2.06 13.07
CA SER A 54 -7.64 -3.39 13.34
C SER A 54 -7.47 -4.34 12.16
N MET A 55 -7.67 -3.87 10.92
CA MET A 55 -7.43 -4.69 9.72
C MET A 55 -5.97 -5.08 9.56
N LEU A 56 -5.04 -4.15 9.81
CA LEU A 56 -3.60 -4.41 9.72
C LEU A 56 -3.11 -5.32 10.85
N ASP A 57 -3.60 -5.16 12.07
CA ASP A 57 -3.27 -6.03 13.21
C ASP A 57 -3.68 -7.48 12.93
N GLU A 58 -4.90 -7.67 12.39
CA GLU A 58 -5.36 -9.00 12.00
C GLU A 58 -4.54 -9.57 10.83
N GLY A 59 -4.23 -8.73 9.83
CA GLY A 59 -3.36 -9.11 8.73
C GLY A 59 -1.97 -9.54 9.20
N PHE A 60 -1.37 -8.77 10.12
CA PHE A 60 -0.09 -9.10 10.73
C PHE A 60 -0.14 -10.43 11.48
N ARG A 61 -1.15 -10.64 12.33
CA ARG A 61 -1.34 -11.89 13.07
C ARG A 61 -1.45 -13.12 12.16
N ILE A 62 -2.15 -12.99 11.03
CA ILE A 62 -2.29 -14.08 10.07
C ILE A 62 -0.96 -14.35 9.35
N VAL A 63 -0.29 -13.29 8.87
CA VAL A 63 1.01 -13.41 8.18
C VAL A 63 2.06 -14.01 9.11
N ASP A 64 2.10 -13.59 10.38
CA ASP A 64 3.04 -14.10 11.39
C ASP A 64 2.85 -15.60 11.59
N LYS A 65 1.61 -16.04 11.81
CA LYS A 65 1.28 -17.48 11.91
C LYS A 65 1.69 -18.28 10.67
N GLN A 66 1.46 -17.72 9.47
CA GLN A 66 1.84 -18.41 8.23
C GLN A 66 3.36 -18.40 8.01
N THR A 67 4.05 -17.38 8.52
CA THR A 67 5.51 -17.30 8.51
C THR A 67 6.11 -18.41 9.36
N ASP A 68 5.57 -18.65 10.56
CA ASP A 68 5.98 -19.76 11.42
C ASP A 68 5.78 -21.12 10.73
N GLN A 69 4.62 -21.33 10.12
CA GLN A 69 4.35 -22.57 9.37
C GLN A 69 5.33 -22.75 8.20
N ALA A 70 5.58 -21.69 7.42
CA ALA A 70 6.50 -21.74 6.30
C ALA A 70 7.95 -21.98 6.75
N HIS A 71 8.33 -21.51 7.94
CA HIS A 71 9.63 -21.77 8.54
C HIS A 71 9.80 -23.23 8.94
N GLU A 72 8.77 -23.84 9.54
CA GLU A 72 8.76 -25.26 9.87
C GLU A 72 8.92 -26.12 8.60
N ASP A 73 8.13 -25.83 7.56
CA ASP A 73 8.18 -26.54 6.28
C ASP A 73 9.56 -26.41 5.62
N LEU A 74 10.14 -25.20 5.64
CA LEU A 74 11.49 -24.95 5.12
C LEU A 74 12.54 -25.73 5.91
N THR A 75 12.44 -25.75 7.24
CA THR A 75 13.39 -26.47 8.10
C THR A 75 13.35 -27.97 7.84
N VAL A 76 12.15 -28.56 7.72
CA VAL A 76 11.99 -29.98 7.39
C VAL A 76 12.64 -30.30 6.05
N LYS A 77 12.42 -29.46 5.04
CA LYS A 77 13.04 -29.63 3.72
C LYS A 77 14.58 -29.55 3.78
N GLN A 78 15.11 -28.57 4.52
CA GLN A 78 16.55 -28.39 4.70
C GLN A 78 17.22 -29.56 5.41
N ILE A 79 16.56 -30.19 6.39
CA ILE A 79 17.06 -31.41 7.04
C ILE A 79 17.24 -32.53 6.02
N VAL A 80 16.30 -32.69 5.08
CA VAL A 80 16.38 -33.71 4.03
C VAL A 80 17.47 -33.40 3.00
N GLU A 81 17.65 -32.12 2.64
CA GLU A 81 18.59 -31.67 1.60
C GLU A 81 20.02 -31.45 2.12
N TYR A 82 20.21 -31.53 3.45
CA TYR A 82 21.44 -31.19 4.16
C TYR A 82 22.70 -31.89 3.63
N ASP A 83 22.65 -33.22 3.52
CA ASP A 83 23.80 -34.04 3.12
C ASP A 83 24.06 -34.01 1.60
N LEU A 84 23.07 -33.58 0.81
CA LEU A 84 23.14 -33.59 -0.66
C LEU A 84 23.75 -32.32 -1.25
N MET A 85 23.66 -31.18 -0.55
CA MET A 85 23.97 -29.86 -1.10
C MET A 85 25.09 -29.09 -0.39
N GLY A 86 25.90 -29.78 0.42
CA GLY A 86 27.09 -29.21 1.04
C GLY A 86 26.85 -28.55 2.41
N GLY A 87 25.84 -28.99 3.15
CA GLY A 87 25.62 -28.66 4.57
C GLY A 87 25.17 -27.22 4.87
N MET A 88 25.27 -26.83 6.14
CA MET A 88 24.72 -25.55 6.66
C MET A 88 25.22 -24.30 5.92
N ASP A 89 26.45 -24.30 5.43
CA ASP A 89 27.04 -23.10 4.81
C ASP A 89 26.40 -22.78 3.46
N TRP A 90 25.98 -23.79 2.70
CA TRP A 90 25.24 -23.59 1.45
C TRP A 90 23.84 -23.05 1.73
N ILE A 91 23.13 -23.64 2.70
CA ILE A 91 21.78 -23.24 3.11
C ILE A 91 21.75 -21.76 3.53
N ARG A 92 22.65 -21.36 4.43
CA ARG A 92 22.72 -19.97 4.91
C ARG A 92 23.00 -18.96 3.81
N ARG A 93 23.84 -19.32 2.82
CA ARG A 93 24.10 -18.43 1.68
C ARG A 93 22.84 -18.24 0.84
N LEU A 94 22.13 -19.33 0.53
CA LEU A 94 20.89 -19.27 -0.24
C LEU A 94 19.81 -18.43 0.48
N GLU A 95 19.63 -18.64 1.79
CA GLU A 95 18.68 -17.86 2.58
C GLU A 95 19.02 -16.36 2.59
N LYS A 96 20.31 -16.03 2.70
CA LYS A 96 20.78 -14.64 2.66
C LYS A 96 20.51 -14.00 1.30
N GLU A 97 20.75 -14.73 0.21
CA GLU A 97 20.50 -14.27 -1.15
C GLU A 97 19.01 -14.07 -1.41
N ASP A 98 18.16 -15.02 -1.00
CA ASP A 98 16.71 -14.89 -1.15
C ASP A 98 16.16 -13.75 -0.28
N LEU A 99 16.62 -13.60 0.98
CA LEU A 99 16.23 -12.47 1.83
C LEU A 99 16.60 -11.12 1.20
N ALA A 100 17.79 -11.02 0.62
CA ALA A 100 18.21 -9.82 -0.11
C ALA A 100 17.34 -9.56 -1.34
N TYR A 101 16.98 -10.62 -2.08
CA TYR A 101 16.08 -10.54 -3.22
C TYR A 101 14.68 -10.08 -2.83
N GLN A 102 14.08 -10.67 -1.79
CA GLN A 102 12.77 -10.26 -1.29
C GLN A 102 12.76 -8.81 -0.78
N SER A 103 13.85 -8.39 -0.12
CA SER A 103 14.04 -7.00 0.32
C SER A 103 14.12 -6.03 -0.86
N LEU A 104 14.83 -6.40 -1.93
CA LEU A 104 14.88 -5.63 -3.18
C LEU A 104 13.49 -5.51 -3.82
N LEU A 105 12.73 -6.60 -3.87
CA LEU A 105 11.37 -6.60 -4.38
C LEU A 105 10.46 -5.67 -3.57
N ALA A 106 10.55 -5.70 -2.23
CA ALA A 106 9.82 -4.76 -1.37
C ALA A 106 10.17 -3.29 -1.67
N GLY A 107 11.45 -3.00 -1.88
CA GLY A 107 11.92 -1.68 -2.32
C GLY A 107 11.31 -1.26 -3.67
N ARG A 108 11.30 -2.16 -4.66
CA ARG A 108 10.67 -1.91 -5.96
C ARG A 108 9.17 -1.67 -5.85
N ARG A 109 8.45 -2.47 -5.05
CA ARG A 109 7.03 -2.26 -4.77
C ARG A 109 6.77 -0.87 -4.21
N ARG A 110 7.58 -0.43 -3.24
CA ARG A 110 7.49 0.94 -2.67
C ARG A 110 7.72 2.02 -3.73
N ALA A 111 8.74 1.87 -4.56
CA ALA A 111 9.03 2.84 -5.63
C ALA A 111 7.87 2.97 -6.63
N LEU A 112 7.25 1.84 -7.01
CA LEU A 112 6.07 1.83 -7.87
C LEU A 112 4.89 2.56 -7.23
N ARG A 113 4.63 2.34 -5.93
CA ARG A 113 3.59 3.05 -5.18
C ARG A 113 3.81 4.56 -5.19
N ASN A 114 5.04 5.01 -4.91
CA ASN A 114 5.38 6.43 -4.90
C ASN A 114 5.16 7.07 -6.27
N LYS A 115 5.63 6.41 -7.34
CA LYS A 115 5.44 6.87 -8.71
C LYS A 115 3.96 6.93 -9.11
N ALA A 116 3.16 5.93 -8.72
CA ALA A 116 1.73 5.92 -8.95
C ALA A 116 1.02 7.09 -8.26
N ARG A 117 1.38 7.35 -6.99
CA ARG A 117 0.87 8.51 -6.24
C ARG A 117 1.26 9.83 -6.89
N GLU A 118 2.51 9.99 -7.30
CA GLU A 118 2.98 11.19 -8.00
C GLU A 118 2.17 11.46 -9.27
N PHE A 119 1.93 10.43 -10.10
CA PHE A 119 1.09 10.57 -11.29
C PHE A 119 -0.36 10.94 -10.96
N ARG A 120 -0.94 10.36 -9.91
CA ARG A 120 -2.32 10.64 -9.49
C ARG A 120 -2.49 12.08 -8.98
N LEU A 121 -1.45 12.65 -8.36
CA LEU A 121 -1.45 14.02 -7.84
C LEU A 121 -0.96 15.05 -8.88
N SER A 122 -0.37 14.61 -9.99
CA SER A 122 0.13 15.49 -11.05
C SER A 122 -1.03 16.06 -11.88
N PRO A 123 -0.89 17.28 -12.46
CA PRO A 123 -1.90 17.88 -13.32
C PRO A 123 -2.28 16.99 -14.52
N PRO A 124 -3.54 17.02 -15.00
CA PRO A 124 -4.05 16.14 -16.07
C PRO A 124 -3.24 16.19 -17.37
N GLU A 125 -2.57 17.32 -17.66
CA GLU A 125 -1.77 17.57 -18.86
C GLU A 125 -0.50 16.70 -18.95
N THR A 126 -0.13 16.01 -17.87
CA THR A 126 1.02 15.08 -17.84
C THR A 126 0.65 13.62 -18.09
N GLN A 127 -0.63 13.30 -18.31
CA GLN A 127 -1.07 11.91 -18.50
C GLN A 127 -0.89 11.44 -19.96
N PRO A 128 -0.03 10.43 -20.22
CA PRO A 128 0.41 10.07 -21.58
C PRO A 128 -0.57 9.19 -22.37
N TRP A 129 -1.72 8.84 -21.80
CA TRP A 129 -2.60 7.78 -22.31
C TRP A 129 -3.69 8.33 -23.25
N ARG A 130 -3.26 8.87 -24.39
CA ARG A 130 -4.15 9.21 -25.52
C ARG A 130 -3.52 8.73 -26.84
N SER A 131 -3.13 7.46 -26.89
CA SER A 131 -2.77 6.84 -28.17
C SER A 131 -4.02 6.71 -29.04
N ASN A 132 -3.90 7.06 -30.32
CA ASN A 132 -4.97 6.80 -31.30
C ASN A 132 -4.82 5.43 -32.00
N ASP A 133 -3.72 4.72 -31.75
CA ASP A 133 -3.42 3.41 -32.33
C ASP A 133 -4.13 2.27 -31.57
N PRO A 134 -5.03 1.49 -32.24
CA PRO A 134 -5.77 0.39 -31.61
C PRO A 134 -4.91 -0.71 -30.98
N GLU A 135 -3.77 -1.06 -31.57
CA GLU A 135 -2.89 -2.13 -31.02
C GLU A 135 -2.19 -1.67 -29.75
N ARG A 136 -1.77 -0.40 -29.72
CA ARG A 136 -1.26 0.24 -28.51
C ARG A 136 -2.32 0.34 -27.43
N LEU A 137 -3.56 0.71 -27.76
CA LEU A 137 -4.66 0.75 -26.81
C LEU A 137 -4.94 -0.63 -26.19
N LYS A 138 -4.84 -1.71 -26.97
CA LYS A 138 -5.00 -3.07 -26.44
C LYS A 138 -3.88 -3.45 -25.48
N THR A 139 -2.64 -3.10 -25.81
CA THR A 139 -1.47 -3.31 -24.94
C THR A 139 -1.59 -2.51 -23.63
N ASP A 140 -2.12 -1.29 -23.70
CA ASP A 140 -2.40 -0.46 -22.52
C ASP A 140 -3.47 -1.11 -21.64
N ILE A 141 -4.55 -1.64 -22.22
CA ILE A 141 -5.59 -2.39 -21.49
C ILE A 141 -5.00 -3.59 -20.76
N ASP A 142 -4.18 -4.40 -21.42
CA ASP A 142 -3.58 -5.59 -20.82
C ASP A 142 -2.63 -5.20 -19.66
N SER A 143 -1.85 -4.14 -19.85
CA SER A 143 -0.98 -3.59 -18.80
C SER A 143 -1.78 -3.08 -17.58
N LEU A 144 -2.89 -2.39 -17.82
CA LEU A 144 -3.78 -1.91 -16.75
C LEU A 144 -4.47 -3.06 -16.02
N LYS A 145 -4.87 -4.14 -16.71
CA LYS A 145 -5.42 -5.32 -16.05
C LYS A 145 -4.41 -5.99 -15.12
N ILE A 146 -3.16 -6.11 -15.55
CA ILE A 146 -2.07 -6.66 -14.73
C ILE A 146 -1.83 -5.76 -13.50
N GLU A 147 -1.79 -4.44 -13.70
CA GLU A 147 -1.64 -3.46 -12.61
C GLU A 147 -2.77 -3.56 -11.58
N LYS A 148 -4.01 -3.59 -12.06
CA LYS A 148 -5.22 -3.74 -11.23
C LYS A 148 -5.11 -4.98 -10.37
N GLU A 149 -4.79 -6.13 -10.97
CA GLU A 149 -4.70 -7.38 -10.24
C GLU A 149 -3.54 -7.39 -9.24
N ARG A 150 -2.37 -6.84 -9.62
CA ARG A 150 -1.23 -6.71 -8.71
C ARG A 150 -1.59 -5.88 -7.47
N LEU A 151 -2.26 -4.74 -7.64
CA LEU A 151 -2.68 -3.88 -6.53
C LEU A 151 -3.74 -4.57 -5.67
N ARG A 152 -4.72 -5.23 -6.30
CA ARG A 152 -5.77 -5.97 -5.60
C ARG A 152 -5.17 -7.06 -4.70
N VAL A 153 -4.33 -7.94 -5.25
CA VAL A 153 -3.65 -9.01 -4.50
C VAL A 153 -2.85 -8.41 -3.35
N PHE A 154 -2.03 -7.39 -3.63
CA PHE A 154 -1.21 -6.77 -2.58
C PHE A 154 -2.08 -6.22 -1.44
N ASN A 155 -3.20 -5.55 -1.75
CA ASN A 155 -4.11 -5.02 -0.74
C ASN A 155 -4.76 -6.14 0.09
N GLN A 156 -5.12 -7.27 -0.53
CA GLN A 156 -5.63 -8.44 0.19
C GLN A 156 -4.56 -9.04 1.13
N ARG A 157 -3.31 -9.14 0.67
CA ARG A 157 -2.19 -9.64 1.48
C ARG A 157 -1.96 -8.80 2.73
N MET A 158 -2.03 -7.46 2.61
CA MET A 158 -1.84 -6.55 3.76
C MET A 158 -2.85 -6.78 4.89
N ILE A 159 -4.00 -7.40 4.59
CA ILE A 159 -5.04 -7.76 5.56
C ILE A 159 -5.13 -9.29 5.80
N GLY A 160 -4.05 -10.02 5.50
CA GLY A 160 -3.92 -11.45 5.80
C GLY A 160 -4.66 -12.39 4.85
N LYS A 161 -5.00 -11.94 3.64
CA LYS A 161 -5.68 -12.76 2.62
C LYS A 161 -4.77 -13.03 1.43
N GLU A 162 -5.01 -14.15 0.74
CA GLU A 162 -4.28 -14.50 -0.50
C GLU A 162 -2.76 -14.56 -0.36
N LEU A 163 -2.35 -15.17 0.75
CA LEU A 163 -0.96 -15.45 1.09
C LEU A 163 -0.47 -16.79 0.50
N ASP A 164 -1.35 -17.55 -0.16
CA ASP A 164 -1.02 -18.82 -0.79
C ASP A 164 0.13 -18.66 -1.79
N GLY A 165 1.10 -19.58 -1.71
CA GLY A 165 2.28 -19.59 -2.57
C GLY A 165 3.40 -18.63 -2.16
N MET A 166 3.24 -17.83 -1.09
CA MET A 166 4.34 -17.04 -0.55
C MET A 166 5.29 -17.91 0.27
N GLY A 167 6.60 -17.78 0.01
CA GLY A 167 7.65 -18.48 0.76
C GLY A 167 7.96 -17.82 2.11
N TYR A 168 8.69 -18.53 2.98
CA TYR A 168 9.07 -18.06 4.32
C TYR A 168 9.73 -16.66 4.31
N LEU A 169 10.74 -16.46 3.46
CA LEU A 169 11.45 -15.17 3.40
C LEU A 169 10.61 -14.06 2.76
N GLU A 170 9.72 -14.40 1.83
CA GLU A 170 8.75 -13.44 1.27
C GLU A 170 7.77 -12.98 2.36
N LEU A 171 7.21 -13.91 3.14
CA LEU A 171 6.32 -13.63 4.27
C LEU A 171 7.03 -12.81 5.36
N THR A 172 8.28 -13.14 5.67
CA THR A 172 9.10 -12.41 6.64
C THR A 172 9.33 -10.96 6.21
N VAL A 173 9.72 -10.72 4.95
CA VAL A 173 9.87 -9.34 4.45
C VAL A 173 8.53 -8.61 4.44
N PHE A 174 7.45 -9.32 4.12
CA PHE A 174 6.11 -8.75 4.05
C PHE A 174 5.56 -8.38 5.44
N SER A 175 5.85 -9.16 6.49
CA SER A 175 5.46 -8.84 7.86
C SER A 175 6.07 -7.53 8.34
N PHE A 176 7.32 -7.21 7.94
CA PHE A 176 7.93 -5.90 8.18
C PHE A 176 7.20 -4.75 7.45
N GLU A 177 6.67 -4.98 6.24
CA GLU A 177 5.86 -3.97 5.54
C GLU A 177 4.56 -3.67 6.31
N ILE A 178 3.87 -4.70 6.81
CA ILE A 178 2.64 -4.54 7.61
C ILE A 178 2.94 -3.86 8.94
N SER A 179 3.96 -4.32 9.67
CA SER A 179 4.40 -3.71 10.94
C SER A 179 4.79 -2.24 10.76
N GLY A 180 5.49 -1.91 9.66
CA GLY A 180 5.79 -0.53 9.29
C GLY A 180 4.56 0.33 9.08
N ALA A 181 3.50 -0.20 8.45
CA ALA A 181 2.24 0.51 8.28
C ALA A 181 1.49 0.71 9.61
N ILE A 182 1.41 -0.35 10.42
CA ILE A 182 0.86 -0.37 11.78
C ILE A 182 1.45 0.77 12.62
N MET A 183 2.78 0.92 12.64
CA MET A 183 3.46 1.99 13.38
C MET A 183 3.06 3.40 12.90
N LYS A 184 2.92 3.61 11.59
CA LYS A 184 2.51 4.91 11.03
C LYS A 184 1.07 5.25 11.39
N VAL A 185 0.16 4.27 11.32
CA VAL A 185 -1.24 4.45 11.72
C VAL A 185 -1.33 4.80 13.20
N GLU A 186 -0.59 4.10 14.04
CA GLU A 186 -0.47 4.39 15.48
C GLU A 186 0.03 5.82 15.74
N GLY A 187 1.06 6.24 14.99
CA GLY A 187 1.59 7.60 15.05
C GLY A 187 0.53 8.65 14.74
N MET A 188 -0.23 8.45 13.65
CA MET A 188 -1.31 9.36 13.27
C MET A 188 -2.45 9.40 14.29
N MET A 189 -2.82 8.24 14.87
CA MET A 189 -3.81 8.19 15.93
C MET A 189 -3.40 9.01 17.17
N LYS A 190 -2.11 8.98 17.53
CA LYS A 190 -1.57 9.81 18.64
C LYS A 190 -1.66 11.30 18.32
N ILE A 191 -1.35 11.69 17.08
CA ILE A 191 -1.46 13.08 16.60
C ILE A 191 -2.91 13.56 16.72
N LYS A 192 -3.89 12.81 16.18
CA LYS A 192 -5.31 13.22 16.24
C LYS A 192 -5.85 13.33 17.66
N ARG A 193 -5.48 12.40 18.55
CA ARG A 193 -5.84 12.51 19.98
C ARG A 193 -5.28 13.79 20.60
N ALA A 194 -4.06 14.19 20.25
CA ALA A 194 -3.47 15.43 20.75
C ALA A 194 -4.21 16.67 20.21
N GLU A 195 -4.56 16.69 18.92
CA GLU A 195 -5.35 17.77 18.31
C GLU A 195 -6.75 17.90 18.91
N GLU A 196 -7.43 16.78 19.18
CA GLU A 196 -8.73 16.75 19.86
C GLU A 196 -8.61 17.32 21.28
N MET A 197 -7.58 16.92 22.04
CA MET A 197 -7.33 17.45 23.37
C MET A 197 -7.02 18.96 23.35
N GLU A 198 -6.31 19.46 22.35
CA GLU A 198 -6.04 20.90 22.20
C GLU A 198 -7.32 21.70 21.93
N LYS A 199 -8.20 21.20 21.06
CA LYS A 199 -9.51 21.83 20.78
C LYS A 199 -10.42 21.90 22.01
N THR A 200 -10.29 20.97 22.95
CA THR A 200 -11.08 20.95 24.20
C THR A 200 -10.55 21.85 25.31
N LYS A 201 -9.32 22.40 25.19
CA LYS A 201 -8.81 23.39 26.13
C LYS A 201 -9.53 24.73 25.90
N ARG A 202 -10.44 25.09 26.80
CA ARG A 202 -11.08 26.43 26.82
C ARG A 202 -9.99 27.52 26.82
N PRO A 203 -10.19 28.66 26.12
CA PRO A 203 -9.32 29.82 26.29
C PRO A 203 -9.28 30.18 27.77
N ARG A 204 -8.08 30.45 28.33
CA ARG A 204 -8.00 31.00 29.70
C ARG A 204 -8.86 32.26 29.73
N PRO A 205 -9.78 32.43 30.70
CA PRO A 205 -10.47 33.70 30.86
C PRO A 205 -9.41 34.78 31.08
N THR A 206 -9.35 35.75 30.17
CA THR A 206 -8.56 36.95 30.32
C THR A 206 -9.09 37.66 31.55
N VAL A 207 -8.37 37.61 32.67
CA VAL A 207 -8.70 38.40 33.86
C VAL A 207 -8.47 39.86 33.46
N ASN A 208 -9.55 40.58 33.16
CA ASN A 208 -9.51 42.03 32.97
C ASN A 208 -8.91 42.67 34.23
N LYS A 209 -7.72 43.27 34.09
CA LYS A 209 -7.01 43.98 35.17
C LYS A 209 -7.62 45.36 35.49
N GLU A 210 -8.88 45.62 35.17
CA GLU A 210 -9.52 46.93 35.38
C GLU A 210 -10.37 47.02 36.66
N LEU A 211 -10.39 45.99 37.52
CA LEU A 211 -11.17 46.02 38.77
C LEU A 211 -10.35 46.27 40.05
N ILE A 212 -9.10 46.75 39.96
CA ILE A 212 -8.27 47.07 41.15
C ILE A 212 -8.20 48.59 41.46
N SER A 213 -8.89 49.47 40.73
CA SER A 213 -8.81 50.92 40.96
C SER A 213 -10.02 51.60 41.60
N LEU A 214 -10.96 50.87 42.23
CA LEU A 214 -12.13 51.49 42.90
C LEU A 214 -12.34 50.99 44.34
N GLY A 215 -11.27 50.91 45.12
CA GLY A 215 -11.37 50.44 46.51
C GLY A 215 -10.27 50.93 47.46
N GLN A 216 -9.79 52.16 47.30
CA GLN A 216 -9.02 52.84 48.36
C GLN A 216 -9.65 54.20 48.62
N ILE A 217 -10.48 54.24 49.67
CA ILE A 217 -10.72 55.42 50.52
C ILE A 217 -9.53 55.51 51.47
#